data_AF-A0AAC9NTX8-F1
#
_entry.id   AF-A0AAC9NTX8-F1
#
_cell.length_a   1.000
_cell.length_b   1.000
_cell.length_c   1.000
_cell.angle_alpha   90.00
_cell.angle_beta   90.00
_cell.angle_gamma   90.00
#
_symmetry.space_group_name_H-M   'P 1'
#
loop_
_entity.id
_entity.type
_entity.pdbx_description
1 polymer ?
#
loop_
_entity_poly.entity_id
_entity_poly.type
_entity_poly.pdbx_seq_one_letter_code
_entity_poly.pdbx_strand_id
1 'polypeptide(L)'
;MKMLHQNIFPYKNRMLSMEKVKTEAEDRRSPLQLAMITLANLKVGESLEFPAGILTVEGSSSDGIRFLLKKNDGTSVPLSVEAKNLSESHITASLSSIISDLKGDYSSELSELIERDPAVFRLKSNEGWVINDALCLMTGNIRYQKMSSTELRLTQSKATPAQAGFDFY
;
A
#
# COMPACT_ATOMS: atom_id res chain seq x y z
N MET A 1 -14.84 11.45 -23.49
CA MET A 1 -13.48 11.13 -22.99
C MET A 1 -13.28 9.63 -23.02
N LYS A 2 -12.33 9.11 -23.80
CA LYS A 2 -12.08 7.66 -23.93
C LYS A 2 -11.34 7.15 -22.68
N MET A 3 -11.89 6.13 -22.04
CA MET A 3 -11.33 5.46 -20.87
C MET A 3 -10.09 4.62 -21.25
N LEU A 4 -8.94 5.26 -21.43
CA LEU A 4 -7.74 4.66 -22.03
C LEU A 4 -6.93 3.72 -21.12
N HIS A 5 -7.20 3.65 -19.81
CA HIS A 5 -6.25 3.07 -18.85
C HIS A 5 -6.65 1.73 -18.21
N GLN A 6 -7.87 1.22 -18.43
CA GLN A 6 -8.40 0.02 -17.71
C GLN A 6 -7.53 -1.23 -17.87
N ASN A 7 -7.04 -1.42 -19.10
CA ASN A 7 -6.27 -2.61 -19.47
C ASN A 7 -4.76 -2.35 -19.45
N ILE A 8 -4.35 -1.16 -19.00
CA ILE A 8 -2.94 -0.78 -18.91
C ILE A 8 -2.42 -1.26 -17.56
N PHE A 9 -1.32 -1.98 -17.61
CA PHE A 9 -0.51 -2.25 -16.43
C PHE A 9 0.01 -0.91 -15.87
N PRO A 10 -0.18 -0.57 -14.59
CA PRO A 10 -0.48 -1.42 -13.42
C PRO A 10 -1.97 -1.58 -13.02
N TYR A 11 -2.88 -0.84 -13.65
CA TYR A 11 -4.24 -0.64 -13.12
C TYR A 11 -5.20 -1.82 -13.28
N LYS A 12 -4.92 -2.74 -14.21
CA LYS A 12 -5.80 -3.88 -14.55
C LYS A 12 -6.22 -4.74 -13.34
N ASN A 13 -5.44 -4.77 -12.27
CA ASN A 13 -5.70 -5.62 -11.11
C ASN A 13 -6.37 -4.88 -9.93
N ARG A 14 -6.58 -3.57 -10.03
CA ARG A 14 -7.16 -2.76 -8.95
C ARG A 14 -8.69 -2.87 -8.97
N MET A 15 -9.32 -3.31 -7.89
CA MET A 15 -10.78 -3.35 -7.72
C MET A 15 -11.36 -1.97 -7.34
N LEU A 16 -12.63 -1.91 -6.90
CA LEU A 16 -13.24 -0.69 -6.36
C LEU A 16 -13.20 0.51 -7.31
N SER A 17 -13.40 0.27 -8.61
CA SER A 17 -13.31 1.28 -9.68
C SER A 17 -11.94 1.97 -9.82
N MET A 18 -10.89 1.44 -9.18
CA MET A 18 -9.52 2.01 -9.23
C MET A 18 -8.73 1.61 -10.49
N GLU A 19 -9.33 0.83 -11.39
CA GLU A 19 -8.74 0.34 -12.65
C GLU A 19 -8.31 1.46 -13.62
N LYS A 20 -8.69 2.71 -13.38
CA LYS A 20 -8.36 3.87 -14.24
C LYS A 20 -7.86 5.07 -13.47
N VAL A 21 -7.76 4.98 -12.15
CA VAL A 21 -7.46 6.11 -11.28
C VAL A 21 -5.96 6.31 -11.24
N LYS A 22 -5.52 7.47 -11.75
CA LYS A 22 -4.13 7.93 -11.62
C LYS A 22 -3.99 8.73 -10.34
N THR A 23 -2.87 8.57 -9.66
CA THR A 23 -2.55 9.38 -8.48
C THR A 23 -1.87 10.67 -8.92
N GLU A 24 -2.44 11.80 -8.51
CA GLU A 24 -1.88 13.13 -8.78
C GLU A 24 -0.51 13.31 -8.12
N ALA A 25 0.32 14.19 -8.66
CA ALA A 25 1.72 14.32 -8.25
C ALA A 25 1.91 14.67 -6.76
N GLU A 26 1.02 15.52 -6.24
CA GLU A 26 0.98 15.94 -4.82
C GLU A 26 0.61 14.79 -3.87
N ASP A 27 -0.12 13.82 -4.38
CA ASP A 27 -0.73 12.72 -3.63
C ASP A 27 0.09 11.43 -3.65
N ARG A 28 1.22 11.42 -4.38
CA ARG A 28 2.04 10.21 -4.60
C ARG A 28 2.64 9.61 -3.33
N ARG A 29 2.75 10.40 -2.26
CA ARG A 29 3.24 9.95 -0.95
C ARG A 29 2.13 9.93 0.11
N SER A 30 0.89 10.18 -0.30
CA SER A 30 -0.25 10.23 0.61
C SER A 30 -0.52 8.84 1.20
N PRO A 31 -0.51 8.69 2.54
CA PRO A 31 -0.87 7.43 3.19
C PRO A 31 -2.30 6.99 2.83
N LEU A 32 -3.21 7.95 2.60
CA LEU A 32 -4.58 7.66 2.19
C LEU A 32 -4.61 7.00 0.81
N GLN A 33 -3.86 7.54 -0.16
CA GLN A 33 -3.80 6.98 -1.51
C GLN A 33 -3.17 5.58 -1.51
N LEU A 34 -2.10 5.39 -0.74
CA LEU A 34 -1.50 4.07 -0.53
C LEU A 34 -2.48 3.08 0.09
N ALA A 35 -3.27 3.51 1.09
CA ALA A 35 -4.29 2.67 1.72
C ALA A 35 -5.39 2.27 0.72
N MET A 36 -5.90 3.20 -0.09
CA MET A 36 -6.90 2.90 -1.10
C MET A 36 -6.39 1.91 -2.15
N ILE A 37 -5.17 2.11 -2.65
CA ILE A 37 -4.54 1.20 -3.62
C ILE A 37 -4.32 -0.18 -3.00
N THR A 38 -3.89 -0.23 -1.74
CA THR A 38 -3.68 -1.50 -1.01
C THR A 38 -5.00 -2.26 -0.88
N LEU A 39 -6.08 -1.60 -0.44
CA LEU A 39 -7.42 -2.19 -0.37
C LEU A 39 -7.92 -2.67 -1.72
N ALA A 40 -7.71 -1.89 -2.78
CA ALA A 40 -8.12 -2.25 -4.14
C ALA A 40 -7.36 -3.48 -4.68
N ASN A 41 -6.20 -3.82 -4.12
CA ASN A 41 -5.39 -4.98 -4.52
C ASN A 41 -5.56 -6.20 -3.62
N LEU A 42 -6.44 -6.14 -2.62
CA LEU A 42 -6.75 -7.28 -1.76
C LEU A 42 -7.50 -8.38 -2.53
N LYS A 43 -7.16 -9.62 -2.22
CA LYS A 43 -7.78 -10.83 -2.80
C LYS A 43 -8.63 -11.55 -1.76
N VAL A 44 -9.62 -12.30 -2.26
CA VAL A 44 -10.46 -13.15 -1.41
C VAL A 44 -9.59 -14.14 -0.63
N GLY A 45 -9.88 -14.27 0.67
CA GLY A 45 -9.13 -15.10 1.61
C GLY A 45 -7.95 -14.41 2.29
N GLU A 46 -7.54 -13.22 1.83
CA GLU A 46 -6.48 -12.46 2.49
C GLU A 46 -6.97 -11.83 3.79
N SER A 47 -6.03 -11.66 4.73
CA SER A 47 -6.32 -11.10 6.04
C SER A 47 -5.42 -9.91 6.33
N LEU A 48 -5.98 -8.92 7.02
CA LEU A 48 -5.29 -7.77 7.55
C LEU A 48 -5.42 -7.76 9.07
N GLU A 49 -4.31 -7.64 9.77
CA GLU A 49 -4.32 -7.50 11.22
C GLU A 49 -4.54 -6.03 11.61
N PHE A 50 -5.57 -5.80 12.40
CA PHE A 50 -5.86 -4.51 13.03
C PHE A 50 -5.85 -4.67 14.55
N PRO A 51 -5.64 -3.59 15.33
CA PRO A 51 -5.73 -3.66 16.79
C PRO A 51 -7.05 -4.25 17.31
N ALA A 52 -8.15 -4.07 16.55
CA ALA A 52 -9.46 -4.59 16.89
C ALA A 52 -9.65 -6.09 16.59
N GLY A 53 -8.77 -6.70 15.78
CA GLY A 53 -8.86 -8.09 15.35
C GLY A 53 -8.36 -8.31 13.92
N ILE A 54 -8.68 -9.49 13.37
CA ILE A 54 -8.26 -9.90 12.04
C ILE A 54 -9.39 -9.67 11.05
N LEU A 55 -9.15 -8.85 10.03
CA LEU A 55 -10.09 -8.54 8.96
C LEU A 55 -9.79 -9.42 7.74
N THR A 56 -10.67 -10.38 7.44
CA THR A 56 -10.51 -11.29 6.29
C THR A 56 -11.43 -10.90 5.14
N VAL A 57 -10.93 -10.95 3.91
CA VAL A 57 -11.69 -10.65 2.69
C VAL A 57 -12.56 -11.84 2.31
N GLU A 58 -13.88 -11.67 2.32
CA GLU A 58 -14.85 -12.72 1.91
C GLU A 58 -15.23 -12.63 0.43
N GLY A 59 -15.18 -11.43 -0.16
CA GLY A 59 -15.51 -11.24 -1.56
C GLY A 59 -15.06 -9.87 -2.07
N SER A 60 -14.54 -9.82 -3.29
CA SER A 60 -14.15 -8.58 -3.96
C SER A 60 -14.79 -8.46 -5.34
N SER A 61 -15.16 -7.24 -5.70
CA SER A 61 -15.75 -6.89 -7.00
C SER A 61 -15.38 -5.45 -7.37
N SER A 62 -15.80 -5.00 -8.56
CA SER A 62 -15.65 -3.59 -8.97
C SER A 62 -16.43 -2.62 -8.08
N ASP A 63 -17.53 -3.09 -7.49
CA ASP A 63 -18.52 -2.24 -6.81
C ASP A 63 -18.27 -2.19 -5.30
N GLY A 64 -17.61 -3.21 -4.77
CA GLY A 64 -17.30 -3.28 -3.35
C GLY A 64 -16.47 -4.50 -2.94
N ILE A 65 -15.92 -4.42 -1.73
CA ILE A 65 -15.25 -5.52 -1.02
C ILE A 65 -16.02 -5.82 0.26
N ARG A 66 -16.27 -7.11 0.51
CA ARG A 66 -16.88 -7.63 1.73
C ARG A 66 -15.81 -8.28 2.59
N PHE A 67 -15.88 -8.03 3.89
CA PHE A 67 -14.95 -8.49 4.89
C PHE A 67 -15.68 -9.12 6.07
N LEU A 68 -14.97 -10.01 6.76
CA LEU A 68 -15.34 -10.51 8.08
C LEU A 68 -14.25 -10.08 9.07
N LEU A 69 -14.61 -9.23 10.02
CA LEU A 69 -13.73 -8.86 11.13
C LEU A 69 -13.95 -9.86 12.27
N LYS A 70 -12.96 -10.72 12.52
CA LYS A 70 -12.91 -11.53 13.73
C LYS A 70 -12.22 -10.73 14.84
N LYS A 71 -13.02 -10.25 15.79
CA LYS A 71 -12.54 -9.49 16.95
C LYS A 71 -11.77 -10.38 17.92
N ASN A 72 -10.96 -9.75 18.76
CA ASN A 72 -10.17 -10.45 19.79
C ASN A 72 -11.04 -11.15 20.85
N ASP A 73 -12.29 -10.71 21.03
CA ASP A 73 -13.28 -11.35 21.91
C ASP A 73 -13.95 -12.60 21.29
N GLY A 74 -13.56 -12.97 20.07
CA GLY A 74 -14.12 -14.09 19.31
C GLY A 74 -15.35 -13.76 18.46
N THR A 75 -15.91 -12.55 18.58
CA THR A 75 -17.06 -12.09 17.79
C THR A 75 -16.66 -11.86 16.34
N SER A 76 -17.51 -12.24 15.40
CA SER A 76 -17.32 -11.94 13.97
C SER A 76 -18.30 -10.88 13.49
N VAL A 77 -17.81 -9.84 12.84
CA VAL A 77 -18.61 -8.71 12.35
C VAL A 77 -18.43 -8.57 10.84
N PRO A 78 -19.50 -8.67 10.03
CA PRO A 78 -19.41 -8.42 8.61
C PRO A 78 -19.24 -6.91 8.35
N LEU A 79 -18.32 -6.56 7.47
CA LEU A 79 -18.04 -5.19 7.03
C LEU A 79 -18.00 -5.14 5.51
N SER A 80 -18.28 -3.98 4.93
CA SER A 80 -18.17 -3.77 3.49
C SER A 80 -17.67 -2.38 3.16
N VAL A 81 -16.90 -2.29 2.08
CA VAL A 81 -16.46 -1.03 1.48
C VAL A 81 -17.01 -0.97 0.06
N GLU A 82 -17.82 0.04 -0.22
CA GLU A 82 -18.33 0.31 -1.56
C GLU A 82 -17.35 1.23 -2.30
N ALA A 83 -17.23 1.06 -3.62
CA ALA A 83 -16.30 1.85 -4.45
C ALA A 83 -16.51 3.37 -4.30
N LYS A 84 -17.77 3.82 -4.24
CA LYS A 84 -18.11 5.25 -4.09
C LYS A 84 -17.71 5.85 -2.74
N ASN A 85 -17.51 5.02 -1.71
CA ASN A 85 -17.19 5.45 -0.35
C ASN A 85 -15.77 5.04 0.05
N LEU A 86 -14.92 4.67 -0.91
CA LEU A 86 -13.59 4.13 -0.64
C LEU A 86 -12.73 5.07 0.19
N SER A 87 -12.69 6.37 -0.16
CA SER A 87 -11.90 7.39 0.55
C SER A 87 -12.41 7.67 1.97
N GLU A 88 -13.70 7.48 2.21
CA GLU A 88 -14.37 7.80 3.48
C GLU A 88 -14.52 6.58 4.41
N SER A 89 -14.21 5.38 3.89
CA SER A 89 -14.34 4.15 4.65
C SER A 89 -13.43 4.14 5.88
N HIS A 90 -13.98 3.74 7.02
CA HIS A 90 -13.22 3.54 8.25
C HIS A 90 -12.05 2.57 8.07
N ILE A 91 -12.19 1.55 7.21
CA ILE A 91 -11.11 0.59 6.93
C ILE A 91 -9.95 1.30 6.22
N THR A 92 -10.26 2.17 5.24
CA THR A 92 -9.25 2.99 4.54
C THR A 92 -8.55 3.94 5.51
N ALA A 93 -9.31 4.62 6.37
CA ALA A 93 -8.75 5.53 7.37
C ALA A 93 -7.84 4.80 8.37
N SER A 94 -8.27 3.64 8.89
CA SER A 94 -7.44 2.81 9.78
C SER A 94 -6.18 2.33 9.08
N LEU A 95 -6.28 1.87 7.84
CA LEU A 95 -5.12 1.42 7.07
C LEU A 95 -4.15 2.57 6.79
N SER A 96 -4.67 3.75 6.43
CA SER A 96 -3.87 4.97 6.24
C SER A 96 -3.08 5.34 7.49
N SER A 97 -3.68 5.22 8.68
CA SER A 97 -2.99 5.46 9.95
C SER A 97 -1.84 4.46 10.12
N ILE A 98 -2.09 3.17 9.94
CA ILE A 98 -1.05 2.13 10.07
C ILE A 98 0.10 2.37 9.11
N ILE A 99 -0.19 2.68 7.83
CA ILE A 99 0.84 2.99 6.83
C ILE A 99 1.69 4.19 7.24
N SER A 100 1.07 5.22 7.81
CA SER A 100 1.79 6.40 8.32
C SER A 100 2.72 6.05 9.47
N ASP A 101 2.29 5.14 10.35
CA ASP A 101 3.05 4.70 11.52
C ASP A 101 4.21 3.75 11.18
N LEU A 102 4.14 3.03 10.05
CA LEU A 102 5.20 2.13 9.61
C LEU A 102 6.54 2.85 9.39
N LYS A 103 6.52 4.14 9.01
CA LYS A 103 7.74 4.95 8.77
C LYS A 103 8.84 4.22 7.97
N GLY A 104 8.45 3.45 6.95
CA GLY A 104 9.37 2.67 6.11
C GLY A 104 9.90 1.37 6.72
N ASP A 105 9.20 0.79 7.70
CA ASP A 105 9.44 -0.59 8.14
C ASP A 105 8.99 -1.59 7.06
N TYR A 106 9.92 -1.91 6.16
CA TYR A 106 9.70 -2.85 5.06
C TYR A 106 9.64 -4.32 5.47
N SER A 107 9.76 -4.65 6.77
CA SER A 107 9.64 -6.03 7.25
C SER A 107 8.20 -6.45 7.58
N SER A 108 7.30 -5.48 7.72
CA SER A 108 5.87 -5.73 7.99
C SER A 108 5.21 -6.52 6.86
N GLU A 109 4.27 -7.42 7.19
CA GLU A 109 3.44 -8.12 6.20
C GLU A 109 2.63 -7.14 5.35
N LEU A 110 2.23 -6.01 5.94
CA LEU A 110 1.52 -4.97 5.22
C LEU A 110 2.37 -4.35 4.09
N SER A 111 3.70 -4.33 4.24
CA SER A 111 4.62 -3.82 3.21
C SER A 111 4.52 -4.64 1.92
N GLU A 112 4.38 -5.96 2.02
CA GLU A 112 4.18 -6.84 0.85
C GLU A 112 2.83 -6.58 0.16
N LEU A 113 1.80 -6.22 0.93
CA LEU A 113 0.48 -5.88 0.38
C LEU A 113 0.51 -4.54 -0.35
N ILE A 114 1.17 -3.53 0.23
CA ILE A 114 1.36 -2.20 -0.37
C ILE A 114 2.11 -2.31 -1.70
N GLU A 115 3.21 -3.06 -1.71
CA GLU A 115 4.13 -3.20 -2.86
C GLU A 115 3.65 -4.16 -3.93
N ARG A 116 2.53 -4.85 -3.68
CA ARG A 116 1.87 -5.66 -4.69
C ARG A 116 1.44 -4.83 -5.87
N ASP A 117 1.07 -3.57 -5.62
CA ASP A 117 0.75 -2.65 -6.69
C ASP A 117 2.03 -2.24 -7.43
N PRO A 118 2.12 -2.49 -8.74
CA PRO A 118 3.34 -2.22 -9.49
C PRO A 118 3.65 -0.74 -9.71
N ALA A 119 2.70 0.15 -9.41
CA ALA A 119 2.96 1.59 -9.36
C ALA A 119 3.63 2.01 -8.05
N VAL A 120 3.71 1.14 -7.04
CA VAL A 120 4.19 1.49 -5.70
C VAL A 120 5.64 1.06 -5.52
N PHE A 121 6.49 2.02 -5.16
CA PHE A 121 7.94 1.82 -5.03
C PHE A 121 8.40 2.18 -3.62
N ARG A 122 9.35 1.41 -3.07
CA ARG A 122 10.06 1.76 -1.84
C ARG A 122 10.99 2.94 -2.07
N LEU A 123 11.00 3.90 -1.16
CA LEU A 123 12.01 4.95 -1.12
C LEU A 123 13.29 4.41 -0.47
N LYS A 124 14.45 4.65 -1.12
CA LYS A 124 15.76 4.24 -0.58
C LYS A 124 16.10 4.91 0.76
N SER A 125 15.49 6.06 1.06
CA SER A 125 15.65 6.80 2.31
C SER A 125 14.97 6.12 3.51
N ASN A 126 14.30 4.98 3.33
CA ASN A 126 13.42 4.35 4.32
C ASN A 126 12.29 5.28 4.80
N GLU A 127 11.88 6.23 3.95
CA GLU A 127 10.77 7.15 4.22
C GLU A 127 9.41 6.59 3.76
N GLY A 128 9.33 5.29 3.49
CA GLY A 128 8.10 4.62 3.05
C GLY A 128 8.00 4.48 1.53
N TRP A 129 6.81 4.69 0.99
CA TRP A 129 6.49 4.36 -0.40
C TRP A 129 6.10 5.58 -1.22
N VAL A 130 6.28 5.46 -2.54
CA VAL A 130 5.82 6.44 -3.51
C VAL A 130 5.04 5.75 -4.63
N ILE A 131 3.93 6.35 -5.02
CA ILE A 131 3.12 5.93 -6.16
C ILE A 131 3.64 6.63 -7.40
N ASN A 132 4.11 5.89 -8.41
CA ASN A 132 4.63 6.46 -9.64
C ASN A 132 4.41 5.54 -10.85
N ASP A 133 3.35 5.83 -11.59
CA ASP A 133 2.98 5.08 -12.79
C ASP A 133 4.03 5.15 -13.91
N ALA A 134 4.78 6.26 -14.01
CA ALA A 134 5.80 6.41 -15.04
C ALA A 134 7.01 5.51 -14.77
N LEU A 135 7.42 5.36 -13.51
CA LEU A 135 8.49 4.44 -13.13
C LEU A 135 8.11 2.99 -13.44
N CYS A 136 6.86 2.61 -13.18
CA CYS A 136 6.32 1.29 -13.51
C CYS A 136 6.55 0.90 -14.97
N LEU A 137 6.30 1.82 -15.90
CA LEU A 137 6.50 1.59 -17.33
C LEU A 137 7.98 1.46 -17.73
N MET A 138 8.90 2.02 -16.94
CA MET A 138 10.33 2.02 -17.23
C MET A 138 11.08 0.85 -16.59
N THR A 139 10.63 0.37 -15.43
CA THR A 139 11.37 -0.62 -14.62
C THR A 139 10.79 -2.03 -14.69
N GLY A 140 9.56 -2.19 -15.18
CA GLY A 140 8.81 -3.45 -15.00
C GLY A 140 8.51 -3.73 -13.53
N ASN A 141 7.97 -4.93 -13.24
CA ASN A 141 7.54 -5.31 -11.88
C ASN A 141 8.76 -5.60 -11.00
N ILE A 142 9.19 -4.59 -10.25
CA ILE A 142 10.18 -4.78 -9.20
C ILE A 142 9.51 -5.57 -8.07
N ARG A 143 10.04 -6.76 -7.76
CA ARG A 143 9.69 -7.47 -6.52
C ARG A 143 10.79 -7.21 -5.51
N TYR A 144 10.44 -6.62 -4.38
CA TYR A 144 11.37 -6.43 -3.29
C TYR A 144 11.49 -7.74 -2.48
N GLN A 145 12.72 -8.16 -2.18
CA GLN A 145 12.92 -9.27 -1.25
C GLN A 145 12.49 -8.82 0.15
N LYS A 146 11.85 -9.73 0.90
CA LYS A 146 11.53 -9.52 2.31
C LYS A 146 12.86 -9.42 3.06
N MET A 147 13.24 -8.20 3.44
CA MET A 147 14.42 -7.98 4.26
C MET A 147 14.07 -8.36 5.70
N SER A 148 14.93 -9.16 6.32
CA SER A 148 14.83 -9.39 7.76
C SER A 148 14.99 -8.05 8.51
N SER A 149 14.40 -7.94 9.69
CA SER A 149 14.54 -6.78 10.57
C SER A 149 16.02 -6.48 10.90
N THR A 150 16.88 -7.50 10.90
CA THR A 150 18.34 -7.38 11.04
C THR A 150 19.00 -6.70 9.83
N GLU A 151 18.59 -7.03 8.61
CA GLU A 151 19.10 -6.42 7.37
C GLU A 151 18.63 -4.97 7.19
N LEU A 152 17.41 -4.65 7.65
CA LEU A 152 16.89 -3.28 7.72
C LEU A 152 17.71 -2.42 8.68
N ARG A 153 18.06 -2.94 9.87
CA ARG A 153 18.93 -2.22 10.81
C ARG A 153 20.34 -2.00 10.26
N LEU A 154 20.88 -2.96 9.50
CA LEU A 154 22.21 -2.84 8.87
C LEU A 154 22.25 -1.82 7.71
N THR A 155 21.14 -1.64 7.00
CA THR A 155 21.04 -0.59 5.97
C THR A 155 20.76 0.79 6.57
N GLN A 156 19.98 0.85 7.64
CA GLN A 156 19.75 2.08 8.43
C GLN A 156 21.03 2.56 9.13
N SER A 157 21.85 1.65 9.68
CA SER A 157 23.12 2.03 10.33
C SER A 157 24.18 2.53 9.34
N LYS A 158 24.17 2.02 8.10
CA LYS A 158 25.00 2.52 6.99
C LYS A 158 24.56 3.88 6.44
N ALA A 159 23.34 4.32 6.75
CA ALA A 159 22.78 5.61 6.33
C ALA A 159 22.91 6.73 7.39
N THR A 160 23.77 6.53 8.40
CA THR A 160 24.22 7.63 9.26
C THR A 160 25.22 8.48 8.45
N PRO A 161 25.10 9.82 8.39
CA PRO A 161 25.91 10.61 7.48
C PRO A 161 27.37 10.55 7.93
N ALA A 162 28.19 9.84 7.15
CA ALA A 162 29.60 10.17 7.12
C ALA A 162 29.68 11.64 6.72
N GLN A 163 30.22 12.45 7.64
CA GLN A 163 30.65 13.82 7.45
C GLN A 163 31.48 13.89 6.16
N ALA A 164 30.84 14.16 5.03
CA ALA A 164 31.52 14.43 3.78
C ALA A 164 31.97 15.89 3.88
N GLY A 165 33.17 16.08 4.44
CA GLY A 165 33.91 17.31 4.27
C GLY A 165 34.03 17.61 2.78
N PHE A 166 33.51 18.75 2.38
CA PHE A 166 33.91 19.43 1.16
C PHE A 166 34.53 20.74 1.57
N ASP A 167 35.86 20.73 1.70
CA ASP A 167 36.66 21.95 1.69
C ASP A 167 36.54 22.57 0.30
N PHE A 168 36.15 23.84 0.24
CA PHE A 168 36.32 24.67 -0.94
C PHE A 168 37.50 25.60 -0.69
N TYR A 169 38.57 25.43 -1.46
CA TYR A 169 39.58 26.47 -1.72
C TYR A 169 39.03 27.46 -2.75
#